data_AF-A0A950XLM9-F1
#
_entry.id   AF-A0A950XLM9-F1
#
_cell.length_a   1.000
_cell.length_b   1.000
_cell.length_c   1.000
_cell.angle_alpha   90.00
_cell.angle_beta   90.00
_cell.angle_gamma   90.00
#
_symmetry.space_group_name_H-M   'P 1'
#
loop_
_entity.id
_entity.type
_entity.pdbx_description
1 polymer ?
#
loop_
_entity_poly.entity_id
_entity_poly.type
_entity_poly.pdbx_seq_one_letter_code
_entity_poly.pdbx_strand_id
1 'polypeptide(L)'
;GAQFISGLVSPATMFIGNLSYVVVAVVGGLQVATGQITVGSIQAFIQYVRQFISPISQVAAMYNVLQSGVASAERVFNLLDEPEEPPDREVQPPSLNGQNPPSVTSGRVEFQHVNFAYRPGTPVIEDLSLVAEPGSTIAFVGPTGAGKTTLVNLLMRFYDVDSGRILIDGVDIASVSRHWLRSRIGMVLQDTWLFGGTIAENIAYGRPGSSEEEVVQAAKSAYVDRFVQTLPDGYHTRVRDDGGNISAGEKQLITIARAFLARPQLLILDEATSSVDSRTEALIAQATHALRRDRTSFIIAHRLSTIRDADHILVMKAGRIIEQGNHTELMTRRGAYYAMTRA
;
A
#
# COMPACT_ATOMS: atom_id res chain seq x y z
N GLY A 1 37.65 -14.00 4.39
CA GLY A 1 38.01 -14.67 3.13
C GLY A 1 38.27 -13.68 2.01
N ALA A 2 37.21 -13.12 1.40
CA ALA A 2 37.31 -12.30 0.19
C ALA A 2 38.13 -10.99 0.34
N GLN A 3 38.09 -10.31 1.50
CA GLN A 3 38.88 -9.08 1.71
C GLN A 3 40.39 -9.34 1.86
N PHE A 4 40.77 -10.48 2.44
CA PHE A 4 42.18 -10.89 2.54
C PHE A 4 42.74 -11.25 1.16
N ILE A 5 41.96 -11.98 0.35
CA ILE A 5 42.35 -12.34 -1.02
C ILE A 5 42.41 -11.11 -1.93
N SER A 6 41.44 -10.19 -1.84
CA SER A 6 41.45 -8.92 -2.59
C SER A 6 42.64 -8.02 -2.23
N GLY A 7 43.01 -7.98 -0.94
CA GLY A 7 44.19 -7.25 -0.45
C GLY A 7 45.53 -7.78 -0.97
N LEU A 8 45.60 -9.04 -1.39
CA LEU A 8 46.81 -9.66 -1.95
C LEU A 8 46.98 -9.43 -3.46
N VAL A 9 45.92 -9.04 -4.18
CA VAL A 9 45.95 -8.84 -5.65
C VAL A 9 46.91 -7.70 -6.03
N SER A 10 46.88 -6.58 -5.30
CA SER A 10 47.75 -5.42 -5.58
C SER A 10 49.24 -5.72 -5.30
N PRO A 11 49.63 -6.29 -4.14
CA PRO A 11 51.01 -6.75 -3.91
C PRO A 11 51.49 -7.81 -4.92
N ALA A 12 50.64 -8.76 -5.30
CA ALA A 12 51.00 -9.81 -6.26
C ALA A 12 51.23 -9.26 -7.67
N THR A 13 50.37 -8.35 -8.14
CA THR A 13 50.53 -7.67 -9.44
C THR A 13 51.77 -6.78 -9.47
N MET A 14 52.08 -6.06 -8.38
CA MET A 14 53.34 -5.32 -8.25
C MET A 14 54.57 -6.26 -8.29
N PHE A 15 54.52 -7.39 -7.59
CA PHE A 15 55.62 -8.36 -7.58
C PHE A 15 55.89 -8.94 -8.98
N ILE A 16 54.84 -9.34 -9.69
CA ILE A 16 54.94 -9.84 -11.07
C ILE A 16 55.47 -8.75 -12.02
N GLY A 17 55.01 -7.51 -11.85
CA GLY A 17 55.50 -6.37 -12.63
C GLY A 17 56.98 -6.09 -12.40
N ASN A 18 57.44 -6.14 -11.15
CA ASN A 18 58.85 -5.95 -10.79
C ASN A 18 59.73 -7.10 -11.28
N LEU A 19 59.27 -8.34 -11.18
CA LEU A 19 59.99 -9.50 -11.71
C LEU A 19 60.14 -9.41 -13.24
N SER A 20 59.06 -9.04 -13.93
CA SER A 20 59.07 -8.82 -15.39
C SER A 20 60.05 -7.72 -15.79
N TYR A 21 60.12 -6.63 -15.01
CA TYR A 21 61.09 -5.56 -15.22
C TYR A 21 62.54 -6.05 -15.08
N VAL A 22 62.84 -6.82 -14.03
CA VAL A 22 64.19 -7.38 -13.80
C VAL A 22 64.61 -8.30 -14.94
N VAL A 23 63.72 -9.19 -15.40
CA VAL A 23 64.00 -10.10 -16.52
C VAL A 23 64.30 -9.32 -17.80
N VAL A 24 63.48 -8.33 -18.13
CA VAL A 24 63.68 -7.48 -19.32
C VAL A 24 64.97 -6.65 -19.21
N ALA A 25 65.29 -6.11 -18.03
CA ALA A 25 66.51 -5.33 -17.82
C ALA A 25 67.77 -6.19 -17.96
N VAL A 26 67.79 -7.41 -17.43
CA VAL A 26 68.93 -8.32 -17.51
C VAL A 26 69.13 -8.85 -18.93
N VAL A 27 68.08 -9.38 -19.56
CA VAL A 27 68.15 -9.93 -20.93
C VAL A 27 68.40 -8.83 -21.95
N GLY A 28 67.70 -7.70 -21.82
CA GLY A 28 67.91 -6.54 -22.68
C GLY A 28 69.33 -5.97 -22.53
N GLY A 29 69.83 -5.84 -21.29
CA GLY A 29 71.19 -5.37 -21.02
C GLY A 29 72.25 -6.22 -21.71
N LEU A 30 72.10 -7.55 -21.70
CA LEU A 30 72.98 -8.47 -22.42
C LEU A 30 72.89 -8.31 -23.95
N GLN A 31 71.70 -8.06 -24.50
CA GLN A 31 71.50 -7.83 -25.94
C GLN A 31 72.03 -6.47 -26.42
N VAL A 32 72.01 -5.43 -25.56
CA VAL A 32 72.67 -4.14 -25.83
C VAL A 32 74.19 -4.30 -25.80
N ALA A 33 74.72 -5.03 -24.81
CA ALA A 33 76.16 -5.27 -24.69
C ALA A 33 76.73 -6.05 -25.88
N THR A 34 75.91 -6.86 -26.54
CA THR A 34 76.27 -7.63 -27.76
C THR A 34 75.94 -6.88 -29.07
N GLY A 35 75.41 -5.65 -29.00
CA GLY A 35 75.10 -4.81 -30.15
C GLY A 35 73.87 -5.22 -30.96
N GLN A 36 73.04 -6.14 -30.46
CA GLN A 36 71.87 -6.66 -31.17
C GLN A 36 70.67 -5.71 -31.16
N ILE A 37 70.54 -4.90 -30.10
CA ILE A 37 69.45 -3.93 -29.94
C ILE A 37 69.97 -2.61 -29.35
N THR A 38 69.18 -1.55 -29.49
CA THR A 38 69.50 -0.24 -28.91
C THR A 38 68.93 -0.08 -27.50
N VAL A 39 69.52 0.81 -26.70
CA VAL A 39 68.99 1.18 -25.37
C VAL A 39 67.55 1.71 -25.46
N GLY A 40 67.22 2.46 -26.52
CA GLY A 40 65.86 2.97 -26.76
C GLY A 40 64.84 1.85 -26.99
N SER A 41 65.24 0.74 -27.62
CA SER A 41 64.39 -0.43 -27.83
C SER A 41 64.00 -1.12 -26.52
N ILE A 42 64.91 -1.22 -25.55
CA ILE A 42 64.60 -1.77 -24.21
C ILE A 42 63.63 -0.85 -23.47
N GLN A 43 63.88 0.46 -23.51
CA GLN A 43 63.01 1.43 -22.84
C GLN A 43 61.58 1.36 -23.40
N ALA A 44 61.43 1.30 -24.73
CA ALA A 44 60.13 1.12 -25.38
C ALA A 44 59.46 -0.22 -24.98
N PHE A 45 60.23 -1.30 -24.92
CA PHE A 45 59.71 -2.62 -24.52
C PHE A 45 59.22 -2.64 -23.07
N ILE A 46 59.97 -2.05 -22.13
CA ILE A 46 59.56 -1.91 -20.72
C ILE A 46 58.25 -1.12 -20.61
N GLN A 47 58.11 -0.05 -21.40
CA GLN A 47 56.89 0.75 -21.44
C GLN A 47 55.69 -0.08 -21.96
N TYR A 48 55.87 -0.86 -23.03
CA TYR A 48 54.82 -1.72 -23.57
C TYR A 48 54.38 -2.81 -22.60
N VAL A 49 55.31 -3.46 -21.89
CA VAL A 49 54.98 -4.46 -20.87
C VAL A 49 54.14 -3.84 -19.75
N ARG A 50 54.50 -2.65 -19.26
CA ARG A 50 53.71 -1.95 -18.23
C ARG A 50 52.34 -1.52 -18.76
N GLN A 51 52.27 -1.05 -20.00
CA GLN A 51 51.01 -0.66 -20.64
C GLN A 51 50.08 -1.86 -20.85
N PHE A 52 50.62 -3.07 -21.00
CA PHE A 52 49.85 -4.30 -21.19
C PHE A 52 49.21 -4.84 -19.88
N ILE A 53 49.88 -4.69 -18.74
CA ILE A 53 49.40 -5.20 -17.45
C ILE A 53 48.19 -4.40 -16.93
N SER A 54 48.12 -3.10 -17.22
CA SER A 54 47.06 -2.21 -16.74
C SER A 54 45.66 -2.60 -17.26
N PRO A 55 45.42 -2.79 -18.57
CA PRO A 55 44.14 -3.26 -19.10
C PRO A 55 43.70 -4.63 -18.56
N ILE A 56 44.62 -5.57 -18.37
CA ILE A 56 44.31 -6.91 -17.82
C ILE A 56 43.70 -6.78 -16.42
N SER A 57 44.28 -5.91 -15.60
CA SER A 57 43.79 -5.67 -14.24
C SER A 57 42.41 -5.00 -14.25
N GLN A 58 42.16 -4.10 -15.20
CA GLN A 58 40.84 -3.45 -15.38
C GLN A 58 39.77 -4.46 -15.82
N VAL A 59 40.08 -5.34 -16.77
CA VAL A 59 39.17 -6.41 -17.22
C VAL A 59 38.86 -7.37 -16.07
N ALA A 60 39.86 -7.74 -15.27
CA ALA A 60 39.66 -8.59 -14.09
C ALA A 60 38.77 -7.93 -13.03
N ALA A 61 38.93 -6.62 -12.78
CA ALA A 61 38.07 -5.88 -11.87
C ALA A 61 36.62 -5.79 -12.39
N MET A 62 36.45 -5.67 -13.71
CA MET A 62 35.14 -5.60 -14.36
C MET A 62 34.33 -6.90 -14.23
N TYR A 63 34.99 -8.06 -14.06
CA TYR A 63 34.30 -9.34 -13.84
C TYR A 63 33.34 -9.30 -12.63
N ASN A 64 33.78 -8.70 -11.51
CA ASN A 64 32.95 -8.58 -10.32
C ASN A 64 31.74 -7.66 -10.55
N VAL A 65 31.94 -6.57 -11.30
CA VAL A 65 30.87 -5.63 -11.66
C VAL A 65 29.86 -6.29 -12.60
N LEU A 66 30.34 -7.04 -13.60
CA LEU A 66 29.49 -7.80 -14.51
C LEU A 66 28.67 -8.84 -13.76
N GLN A 67 29.28 -9.60 -12.84
CA GLN A 67 28.55 -10.58 -12.03
C GLN A 67 27.44 -9.93 -11.19
N SER A 68 27.75 -8.82 -10.52
CA SER A 68 26.76 -8.05 -9.74
C SER A 68 25.67 -7.46 -10.64
N GLY A 69 26.04 -7.01 -11.84
CA GLY A 69 25.13 -6.50 -12.86
C GLY A 69 24.15 -7.57 -13.33
N VAL A 70 24.63 -8.77 -13.65
CA VAL A 70 23.79 -9.91 -14.06
C VAL A 70 22.81 -10.28 -12.94
N ALA A 71 23.28 -10.43 -11.70
CA ALA A 71 22.40 -10.74 -10.57
C ALA A 71 21.37 -9.64 -10.30
N SER A 72 21.72 -8.38 -10.54
CA SER A 72 20.79 -7.25 -10.40
C SER A 72 19.76 -7.21 -11.52
N ALA A 73 20.18 -7.51 -12.75
CA ALA A 73 19.28 -7.65 -13.89
C ALA A 73 18.30 -8.80 -13.69
N GLU A 74 18.76 -9.95 -13.20
CA GLU A 74 17.90 -11.10 -12.87
C GLU A 74 16.80 -10.73 -11.87
N ARG A 75 17.10 -9.97 -10.82
CA ARG A 75 16.07 -9.48 -9.88
C ARG A 75 15.05 -8.56 -10.55
N VAL A 76 15.49 -7.70 -11.47
CA VAL A 76 14.58 -6.83 -12.23
C VAL A 76 13.71 -7.65 -13.17
N PHE A 77 14.29 -8.60 -13.91
CA PHE A 77 13.53 -9.47 -14.81
C PHE A 77 12.54 -10.36 -14.06
N ASN A 78 12.93 -10.94 -12.93
CA ASN A 78 12.01 -11.71 -12.08
C ASN A 78 10.81 -10.87 -11.62
N LEU A 79 11.00 -9.58 -11.34
CA LEU A 79 9.89 -8.68 -11.00
C LEU A 79 9.00 -8.37 -12.22
N LEU A 80 9.59 -8.19 -13.40
CA LEU A 80 8.87 -7.89 -14.63
C LEU A 80 8.12 -9.11 -15.20
N ASP A 81 8.64 -10.31 -14.94
CA ASP A 81 8.06 -11.59 -15.38
C ASP A 81 7.01 -12.13 -14.38
N GLU A 82 6.84 -11.48 -13.22
CA GLU A 82 5.81 -11.86 -12.25
C GLU A 82 4.42 -11.69 -12.89
N PRO A 83 3.52 -12.68 -12.80
CA PRO A 83 2.20 -12.60 -13.41
C PRO A 83 1.43 -11.37 -12.95
N GLU A 84 1.01 -10.53 -13.89
CA GLU A 84 0.14 -9.39 -13.59
C GLU A 84 -1.24 -9.86 -13.12
N GLU A 85 -1.87 -9.07 -12.26
CA GLU A 85 -3.27 -9.27 -11.90
C GLU A 85 -4.11 -9.17 -13.19
N PRO A 86 -4.95 -10.18 -13.50
CA PRO A 86 -5.64 -10.25 -14.78
C PRO A 86 -6.45 -8.97 -15.02
N PRO A 87 -6.40 -8.41 -16.25
CA PRO A 87 -7.05 -7.16 -16.56
C PRO A 87 -8.54 -7.26 -16.26
N ASP A 88 -9.11 -6.15 -15.80
CA ASP A 88 -10.54 -6.05 -15.60
C ASP A 88 -11.27 -6.49 -16.88
N ARG A 89 -12.30 -7.33 -16.76
CA ARG A 89 -13.19 -7.58 -17.89
C ARG A 89 -13.80 -6.23 -18.26
N GLU A 90 -13.54 -5.74 -19.47
CA GLU A 90 -14.19 -4.55 -20.04
C GLU A 90 -15.67 -4.85 -20.31
N VAL A 91 -16.43 -5.13 -19.25
CA VAL A 91 -17.88 -5.06 -19.33
C VAL A 91 -18.18 -3.59 -19.06
N GLN A 92 -18.68 -2.89 -20.09
CA GLN A 92 -19.37 -1.62 -19.86
C GLN A 92 -20.33 -1.84 -18.69
N PRO A 93 -20.37 -0.95 -17.68
CA PRO A 93 -21.29 -1.12 -16.56
C PRO A 93 -22.66 -1.43 -17.16
N PRO A 94 -23.32 -2.53 -16.73
CA PRO A 94 -24.49 -3.03 -17.41
C PRO A 94 -25.42 -1.85 -17.64
N SER A 95 -25.66 -1.52 -18.91
CA SER A 95 -26.79 -0.69 -19.26
C SER A 95 -27.95 -1.52 -18.74
N LEU A 96 -28.50 -1.13 -17.58
CA LEU A 96 -29.63 -1.81 -16.96
C LEU A 96 -30.80 -1.68 -17.95
N ASN A 97 -30.88 -2.63 -18.89
CA ASN A 97 -31.91 -2.86 -19.91
C ASN A 97 -32.98 -1.76 -19.99
N GLY A 98 -32.70 -0.63 -20.65
CA GLY A 98 -33.70 0.39 -20.99
C GLY A 98 -34.48 1.00 -19.81
N GLN A 99 -34.10 0.70 -18.57
CA GLN A 99 -34.56 1.40 -17.40
C GLN A 99 -33.54 2.51 -17.17
N ASN A 100 -33.99 3.75 -17.05
CA ASN A 100 -33.12 4.85 -16.60
C ASN A 100 -32.23 4.32 -15.48
N PRO A 101 -30.90 4.59 -15.48
CA PRO A 101 -30.06 4.24 -14.34
C PRO A 101 -30.82 4.71 -13.11
N PRO A 102 -31.12 3.85 -12.11
CA PRO A 102 -31.92 4.26 -10.98
C PRO A 102 -31.31 5.54 -10.49
N SER A 103 -32.07 6.63 -10.63
CA SER A 103 -31.68 7.93 -10.18
C SER A 103 -31.42 7.73 -8.69
N VAL A 104 -30.14 7.71 -8.31
CA VAL A 104 -29.61 7.20 -7.03
C VAL A 104 -29.47 5.66 -6.97
N THR A 105 -28.25 5.18 -7.23
CA THR A 105 -27.78 3.85 -6.80
C THR A 105 -27.86 3.77 -5.28
N SER A 106 -28.50 2.73 -4.77
CA SER A 106 -28.94 2.65 -3.37
C SER A 106 -27.82 2.29 -2.39
N GLY A 107 -26.70 1.73 -2.86
CA GLY A 107 -25.61 1.28 -2.00
C GLY A 107 -25.97 0.01 -1.23
N ARG A 108 -26.83 -0.85 -1.78
CA ARG A 108 -27.14 -2.16 -1.19
C ARG A 108 -25.99 -3.12 -1.47
N VAL A 109 -25.50 -3.84 -0.46
CA VAL A 109 -24.40 -4.81 -0.62
C VAL A 109 -24.85 -6.19 -0.17
N GLU A 110 -24.54 -7.20 -0.97
CA GLU A 110 -24.86 -8.60 -0.67
C GLU A 110 -23.63 -9.47 -0.75
N PHE A 111 -23.39 -10.26 0.29
CA PHE A 111 -22.48 -11.41 0.26
C PHE A 111 -23.36 -12.66 0.08
N GLN A 112 -23.09 -13.46 -0.95
CA GLN A 112 -23.84 -14.68 -1.25
C GLN A 112 -22.91 -15.89 -1.19
N HIS A 113 -22.98 -16.64 -0.09
CA HIS A 113 -22.21 -17.88 0.13
C HIS A 113 -20.70 -17.74 -0.14
N VAL A 114 -20.12 -16.63 0.34
CA VAL A 114 -18.73 -16.27 0.06
C VAL A 114 -17.77 -17.17 0.83
N ASN A 115 -16.80 -17.76 0.11
CA ASN A 115 -15.69 -18.50 0.68
C ASN A 115 -14.38 -17.90 0.16
N PHE A 116 -13.37 -17.83 1.04
CA PHE A 116 -12.08 -17.24 0.67
C PHE A 116 -10.91 -17.74 1.55
N ALA A 117 -9.77 -17.95 0.91
CA ALA A 117 -8.47 -18.26 1.51
C ALA A 117 -7.34 -17.50 0.84
N TYR A 118 -6.45 -16.84 1.61
CA TYR A 118 -5.24 -16.22 1.05
C TYR A 118 -4.26 -17.25 0.49
N ARG A 119 -4.28 -18.46 1.03
CA ARG A 119 -3.45 -19.57 0.60
C ARG A 119 -4.32 -20.82 0.49
N PRO A 120 -4.16 -21.62 -0.56
CA PRO A 120 -4.86 -22.89 -0.69
C PRO A 120 -4.73 -23.73 0.60
N GLY A 121 -5.85 -24.28 1.06
CA GLY A 121 -5.90 -25.13 2.26
C GLY A 121 -6.00 -24.40 3.60
N THR A 122 -5.99 -23.05 3.62
CA THR A 122 -6.16 -22.27 4.86
C THR A 122 -7.36 -21.31 4.74
N PRO A 123 -8.60 -21.81 4.94
CA PRO A 123 -9.79 -20.98 4.80
C PRO A 123 -9.80 -19.85 5.83
N VAL A 124 -10.21 -18.66 5.38
CA VAL A 124 -10.31 -17.45 6.21
C VAL A 124 -11.74 -16.94 6.31
N ILE A 125 -12.53 -17.09 5.25
CA ILE A 125 -13.98 -16.84 5.23
C ILE A 125 -14.66 -18.10 4.73
N GLU A 126 -15.72 -18.52 5.44
CA GLU A 126 -16.44 -19.75 5.13
C GLU A 126 -17.96 -19.50 5.10
N ASP A 127 -18.58 -19.79 3.96
CA ASP A 127 -20.02 -19.68 3.70
C ASP A 127 -20.69 -18.40 4.23
N LEU A 128 -20.06 -17.26 3.99
CA LEU A 128 -20.54 -15.99 4.52
C LEU A 128 -21.66 -15.42 3.64
N SER A 129 -22.82 -15.20 4.25
CA SER A 129 -23.97 -14.55 3.63
C SER A 129 -24.46 -13.38 4.47
N LEU A 130 -24.66 -12.23 3.83
CA LEU A 130 -25.06 -10.98 4.47
C LEU A 130 -25.77 -10.09 3.46
N VAL A 131 -26.78 -9.35 3.93
CA VAL A 131 -27.37 -8.23 3.20
C VAL A 131 -27.22 -6.96 4.03
N ALA A 132 -26.59 -5.95 3.43
CA ALA A 132 -26.46 -4.60 3.96
C ALA A 132 -27.41 -3.68 3.19
N GLU A 133 -28.46 -3.20 3.87
CA GLU A 133 -29.46 -2.34 3.24
C GLU A 133 -28.94 -0.90 3.04
N PRO A 134 -29.44 -0.19 2.02
CA PRO A 134 -29.13 1.21 1.76
C PRO A 134 -29.18 2.10 3.02
N GLY A 135 -28.09 2.84 3.27
CA GLY A 135 -28.01 3.78 4.39
C GLY A 135 -27.81 3.14 5.76
N SER A 136 -27.76 1.81 5.84
CA SER A 136 -27.51 1.12 7.12
C SER A 136 -26.03 1.12 7.49
N THR A 137 -25.78 1.07 8.80
CA THR A 137 -24.45 0.91 9.38
C THR A 137 -24.25 -0.53 9.86
N ILE A 138 -23.28 -1.21 9.24
CA ILE A 138 -22.91 -2.59 9.52
C ILE A 138 -21.59 -2.59 10.28
N ALA A 139 -21.58 -3.17 11.48
CA ALA A 139 -20.39 -3.29 12.31
C ALA A 139 -19.86 -4.73 12.34
N PHE A 140 -18.57 -4.92 12.05
CA PHE A 140 -17.88 -6.19 12.22
C PHE A 140 -17.15 -6.23 13.56
N VAL A 141 -17.45 -7.26 14.37
CA VAL A 141 -16.92 -7.42 15.73
C VAL A 141 -16.40 -8.84 15.91
N GLY A 142 -15.33 -9.01 16.67
CA GLY A 142 -14.78 -10.33 16.97
C GLY A 142 -13.29 -10.24 17.29
N PRO A 143 -12.67 -11.35 17.73
CA PRO A 143 -11.24 -11.38 18.05
C PRO A 143 -10.36 -11.05 16.84
N THR A 144 -9.10 -10.70 17.09
CA THR A 144 -8.07 -10.59 16.04
C THR A 144 -7.98 -11.93 15.29
N GLY A 145 -7.88 -11.87 13.95
CA GLY A 145 -7.87 -13.06 13.11
C GLY A 145 -9.25 -13.66 12.79
N ALA A 146 -10.36 -13.03 13.22
CA ALA A 146 -11.71 -13.54 12.91
C ALA A 146 -12.15 -13.38 11.45
N GLY A 147 -11.40 -12.64 10.61
CA GLY A 147 -11.74 -12.39 9.20
C GLY A 147 -12.29 -10.99 8.86
N LYS A 148 -12.39 -10.07 9.84
CA LYS A 148 -12.96 -8.72 9.65
C LYS A 148 -12.27 -7.91 8.54
N THR A 149 -10.94 -7.78 8.61
CA THR A 149 -10.14 -7.08 7.59
C THR A 149 -10.23 -7.76 6.23
N THR A 150 -10.34 -9.09 6.20
CA THR A 150 -10.53 -9.85 4.96
C THR A 150 -11.84 -9.48 4.27
N LEU A 151 -12.93 -9.25 4.99
CA LEU A 151 -14.19 -8.78 4.38
C LEU A 151 -14.05 -7.43 3.67
N VAL A 152 -13.30 -6.51 4.28
CA VAL A 152 -12.99 -5.22 3.66
C VAL A 152 -12.12 -5.41 2.40
N ASN A 153 -11.11 -6.28 2.46
CA ASN A 153 -10.27 -6.58 1.30
C ASN A 153 -11.07 -7.19 0.14
N LEU A 154 -12.04 -8.06 0.43
CA LEU A 154 -12.93 -8.66 -0.56
C LEU A 154 -13.91 -7.63 -1.14
N LEU A 155 -14.48 -6.75 -0.31
CA LEU A 155 -15.38 -5.67 -0.76
C LEU A 155 -14.65 -4.66 -1.67
N MET A 156 -13.38 -4.38 -1.38
CA MET A 156 -12.50 -3.54 -2.22
C MET A 156 -11.94 -4.27 -3.45
N ARG A 157 -12.24 -5.56 -3.58
CA ARG A 157 -11.69 -6.48 -4.58
C ARG A 157 -10.17 -6.35 -4.72
N PHE A 158 -9.49 -6.41 -3.58
CA PHE A 158 -8.04 -6.66 -3.53
C PHE A 158 -7.72 -8.14 -3.74
N TYR A 159 -8.70 -9.00 -3.49
CA TYR A 159 -8.67 -10.41 -3.80
C TYR A 159 -10.03 -10.79 -4.40
N ASP A 160 -10.03 -11.71 -5.35
CA ASP A 160 -11.26 -12.37 -5.79
C ASP A 160 -11.65 -13.48 -4.80
N VAL A 161 -12.94 -13.78 -4.71
CA VAL A 161 -13.47 -14.85 -3.85
C VAL A 161 -13.20 -16.22 -4.46
N ASP A 162 -13.01 -17.26 -3.63
CA ASP A 162 -12.82 -18.64 -4.12
C ASP A 162 -14.14 -19.23 -4.63
N SER A 163 -15.24 -18.93 -3.93
CA SER A 163 -16.60 -19.29 -4.35
C SER A 163 -17.64 -18.36 -3.74
N GLY A 164 -18.85 -18.36 -4.30
CA GLY A 164 -19.88 -17.38 -3.99
C GLY A 164 -19.68 -16.10 -4.80
N ARG A 165 -20.33 -15.01 -4.38
CA ARG A 165 -20.18 -13.68 -5.02
C ARG A 165 -20.56 -12.54 -4.10
N ILE A 166 -20.08 -11.35 -4.44
CA ILE A 166 -20.41 -10.10 -3.76
C ILE A 166 -21.11 -9.19 -4.77
N LEU A 167 -22.30 -8.69 -4.42
CA LEU A 167 -23.10 -7.81 -5.26
C LEU A 167 -23.17 -6.42 -4.64
N ILE A 168 -23.11 -5.38 -5.48
CA ILE A 168 -23.44 -4.00 -5.12
C ILE A 168 -24.57 -3.54 -6.03
N ASP A 169 -25.71 -3.17 -5.44
CA ASP A 169 -26.94 -2.82 -6.16
C ASP A 169 -27.32 -3.88 -7.22
N GLY A 170 -27.13 -5.16 -6.89
CA GLY A 170 -27.41 -6.30 -7.76
C GLY A 170 -26.35 -6.60 -8.83
N VAL A 171 -25.29 -5.79 -8.92
CA VAL A 171 -24.17 -6.01 -9.87
C VAL A 171 -23.03 -6.75 -9.17
N ASP A 172 -22.58 -7.85 -9.76
CA ASP A 172 -21.42 -8.61 -9.25
C ASP A 172 -20.13 -7.80 -9.39
N ILE A 173 -19.42 -7.58 -8.29
CA ILE A 173 -18.19 -6.79 -8.28
C ILE A 173 -17.07 -7.43 -9.13
N ALA A 174 -17.14 -8.75 -9.37
CA ALA A 174 -16.21 -9.46 -10.24
C ALA A 174 -16.43 -9.15 -11.73
N SER A 175 -17.62 -8.64 -12.08
CA SER A 175 -18.02 -8.34 -13.47
C SER A 175 -17.70 -6.92 -13.94
N VAL A 176 -17.28 -6.03 -13.03
CA VAL A 176 -16.99 -4.61 -13.32
C VAL A 176 -15.51 -4.31 -13.15
N SER A 177 -15.07 -3.15 -13.64
CA SER A 177 -13.70 -2.70 -13.39
C SER A 177 -13.47 -2.30 -11.93
N ARG A 178 -12.27 -2.55 -11.43
CA ARG A 178 -11.84 -2.13 -10.08
C ARG A 178 -11.91 -0.61 -9.94
N HIS A 179 -11.61 0.13 -11.00
CA HIS A 179 -11.77 1.58 -11.01
C HIS A 179 -13.23 1.98 -10.78
N TRP A 180 -14.18 1.38 -11.51
CA TRP A 180 -15.61 1.66 -11.33
C TRP A 180 -16.07 1.31 -9.91
N LEU A 181 -15.66 0.14 -9.40
CA LEU A 181 -15.98 -0.30 -8.03
C LEU A 181 -15.46 0.68 -6.98
N ARG A 182 -14.15 0.97 -7.01
CA ARG A 182 -13.47 1.78 -6.00
C ARG A 182 -13.86 3.26 -6.08
N SER A 183 -14.29 3.76 -7.24
CA SER A 183 -14.82 5.12 -7.37
C SER A 183 -16.10 5.35 -6.55
N ARG A 184 -16.81 4.28 -6.18
CA ARG A 184 -18.05 4.33 -5.39
C ARG A 184 -17.83 4.07 -3.90
N ILE A 185 -16.63 3.65 -3.51
CA ILE A 185 -16.30 3.27 -2.13
C ILE A 185 -15.32 4.27 -1.55
N GLY A 186 -15.67 4.86 -0.42
CA GLY A 186 -14.74 5.62 0.40
C GLY A 186 -14.17 4.74 1.49
N MET A 187 -12.88 4.91 1.76
CA MET A 187 -12.21 4.18 2.82
C MET A 187 -11.52 5.16 3.76
N VAL A 188 -11.76 5.01 5.06
CA VAL A 188 -11.01 5.69 6.12
C VAL A 188 -10.39 4.61 6.99
N LEU A 189 -9.08 4.42 6.82
CA LEU A 189 -8.31 3.43 7.57
C LEU A 189 -7.82 4.00 8.91
N GLN A 190 -7.45 3.10 9.82
CA GLN A 190 -6.78 3.44 11.07
C GLN A 190 -5.42 4.12 10.80
N ASP A 191 -4.58 3.51 9.98
CA ASP A 191 -3.26 4.06 9.63
C ASP A 191 -3.40 5.02 8.45
N THR A 192 -3.56 6.30 8.76
CA THR A 192 -3.74 7.34 7.75
C THR A 192 -2.41 7.79 7.14
N TRP A 193 -2.38 7.91 5.81
CA TRP A 193 -1.22 8.39 5.08
C TRP A 193 -1.52 9.71 4.35
N LEU A 194 -0.60 10.67 4.45
CA LEU A 194 -0.64 11.93 3.70
C LEU A 194 0.50 11.96 2.69
N PHE A 195 0.24 12.52 1.52
CA PHE A 195 1.26 12.74 0.51
C PHE A 195 2.06 14.00 0.82
N GLY A 196 3.34 14.01 0.45
CA GLY A 196 4.11 15.24 0.36
C GLY A 196 3.42 16.23 -0.56
N GLY A 197 3.17 17.44 -0.08
CA GLY A 197 2.31 18.43 -0.76
C GLY A 197 1.60 19.32 0.25
N THR A 198 0.61 20.08 -0.19
CA THR A 198 -0.20 20.96 0.66
C THR A 198 -1.37 20.22 1.30
N ILE A 199 -1.95 20.77 2.37
CA ILE A 199 -3.20 20.24 2.96
C ILE A 199 -4.32 20.25 1.90
N ALA A 200 -4.42 21.31 1.09
CA ALA A 200 -5.39 21.39 0.00
C ALA A 200 -5.24 20.23 -1.00
N GLU A 201 -4.03 19.97 -1.50
CA GLU A 201 -3.76 18.87 -2.43
C GLU A 201 -4.08 17.52 -1.82
N ASN A 202 -3.77 17.35 -0.53
CA ASN A 202 -4.11 16.14 0.20
C ASN A 202 -5.62 15.93 0.26
N ILE A 203 -6.44 16.96 0.51
CA ILE A 203 -7.90 16.83 0.52
C ILE A 203 -8.42 16.60 -0.90
N ALA A 204 -7.93 17.37 -1.89
CA ALA A 204 -8.29 17.28 -3.31
C ALA A 204 -8.01 15.91 -3.92
N TYR A 205 -7.07 15.14 -3.35
CA TYR A 205 -6.81 13.75 -3.74
C TYR A 205 -8.06 12.87 -3.73
N GLY A 206 -9.05 13.16 -2.86
CA GLY A 206 -10.31 12.42 -2.81
C GLY A 206 -11.13 12.54 -4.11
N ARG A 207 -10.96 13.63 -4.87
CA ARG A 207 -11.60 13.82 -6.17
C ARG A 207 -10.79 14.79 -7.05
N PRO A 208 -9.89 14.28 -7.90
CA PRO A 208 -9.09 15.11 -8.80
C PRO A 208 -9.97 16.04 -9.65
N GLY A 209 -9.58 17.31 -9.75
CA GLY A 209 -10.33 18.35 -10.48
C GLY A 209 -11.42 19.06 -9.67
N SER A 210 -11.55 18.81 -8.37
CA SER A 210 -12.41 19.59 -7.46
C SER A 210 -11.98 21.06 -7.38
N SER A 211 -12.93 21.98 -7.23
CA SER A 211 -12.61 23.39 -6.98
C SER A 211 -12.09 23.64 -5.56
N GLU A 212 -11.43 24.77 -5.36
CA GLU A 212 -10.95 25.17 -4.03
C GLU A 212 -12.10 25.31 -3.02
N GLU A 213 -13.25 25.83 -3.46
CA GLU A 213 -14.44 25.93 -2.60
C GLU A 213 -14.91 24.55 -2.14
N GLU A 214 -14.90 23.55 -3.02
CA GLU A 214 -15.30 22.18 -2.67
C GLU A 214 -14.33 21.56 -1.66
N VAL A 215 -13.03 21.81 -1.81
CA VAL A 215 -11.99 21.38 -0.85
C VAL A 215 -12.24 22.01 0.51
N VAL A 216 -12.49 23.32 0.56
CA VAL A 216 -12.78 24.04 1.81
C VAL A 216 -14.08 23.55 2.45
N GLN A 217 -15.12 23.27 1.66
CA GLN A 217 -16.37 22.73 2.21
C GLN A 217 -16.16 21.33 2.80
N ALA A 218 -15.44 20.44 2.13
CA ALA A 218 -15.09 19.13 2.66
C ALA A 218 -14.26 19.23 3.95
N ALA A 219 -13.30 20.16 3.99
CA ALA A 219 -12.49 20.45 5.17
C ALA A 219 -13.34 20.95 6.34
N LYS A 220 -14.35 21.79 6.09
CA LYS A 220 -15.29 22.27 7.12
C LYS A 220 -16.16 21.14 7.65
N SER A 221 -16.71 20.30 6.77
CA SER A 221 -17.52 19.13 7.16
C SER A 221 -16.73 18.14 8.02
N ALA A 222 -15.42 18.03 7.79
CA ALA A 222 -14.51 17.20 8.56
C ALA A 222 -13.80 17.93 9.72
N TYR A 223 -14.18 19.17 10.05
CA TYR A 223 -13.54 20.00 11.10
C TYR A 223 -12.04 20.31 10.90
N VAL A 224 -11.48 20.04 9.71
CA VAL A 224 -10.09 20.36 9.34
C VAL A 224 -9.86 21.87 9.32
N ASP A 225 -10.84 22.63 8.84
CA ASP A 225 -10.80 24.09 8.73
C ASP A 225 -10.38 24.78 10.04
N ARG A 226 -10.75 24.21 11.19
CA ARG A 226 -10.46 24.77 12.52
C ARG A 226 -8.98 24.87 12.85
N PHE A 227 -8.22 23.80 12.59
CA PHE A 227 -6.78 23.83 12.88
C PHE A 227 -6.01 24.47 11.73
N VAL A 228 -6.48 24.30 10.49
CA VAL A 228 -5.87 24.91 9.31
C VAL A 228 -5.83 26.43 9.42
N GLN A 229 -6.88 27.07 9.96
CA GLN A 229 -6.90 28.53 10.21
C GLN A 229 -5.84 29.01 11.21
N THR A 230 -5.29 28.12 12.03
CA THR A 230 -4.22 28.45 12.99
C THR A 230 -2.82 28.34 12.39
N LEU A 231 -2.70 27.73 11.19
CA LEU A 231 -1.44 27.56 10.48
C LEU A 231 -1.12 28.82 9.67
N PRO A 232 0.15 29.28 9.62
CA PRO A 232 0.54 30.48 8.89
C PRO A 232 0.14 30.48 7.41
N ASP A 233 0.25 29.33 6.76
CA ASP A 233 -0.03 29.17 5.32
C ASP A 233 -1.42 28.58 5.05
N GLY A 234 -2.26 28.43 6.08
CA GLY A 234 -3.60 27.86 5.95
C GLY A 234 -3.59 26.53 5.19
N TYR A 235 -4.45 26.42 4.17
CA TYR A 235 -4.56 25.23 3.31
C TYR A 235 -3.33 24.96 2.46
N HIS A 236 -2.48 25.96 2.23
CA HIS A 236 -1.21 25.83 1.52
C HIS A 236 -0.06 25.32 2.41
N THR A 237 -0.32 25.09 3.70
CA THR A 237 0.67 24.49 4.60
C THR A 237 1.15 23.16 4.02
N ARG A 238 2.47 23.02 3.88
CA ARG A 238 3.10 21.82 3.33
C ARG A 238 3.18 20.70 4.37
N VAL A 239 2.64 19.55 4.02
CA VAL A 239 2.84 18.26 4.69
C VAL A 239 4.16 17.67 4.20
N ARG A 240 5.03 17.28 5.13
CA ARG A 240 6.30 16.60 4.83
C ARG A 240 6.05 15.17 4.33
N ASP A 241 7.00 14.58 3.62
CA ASP A 241 6.89 13.21 3.10
C ASP A 241 6.74 12.14 4.20
N ASP A 242 7.27 12.42 5.40
CA ASP A 242 7.09 11.59 6.59
C ASP A 242 5.82 11.95 7.40
N GLY A 243 5.09 12.99 6.97
CA GLY A 243 3.93 13.56 7.64
C GLY A 243 4.20 14.04 9.08
N GLY A 244 5.47 14.26 9.47
CA GLY A 244 5.83 14.47 10.87
C GLY A 244 5.35 15.80 11.46
N ASN A 245 4.96 16.76 10.63
CA ASN A 245 4.48 18.08 11.06
C ASN A 245 2.95 18.17 11.26
N ILE A 246 2.22 17.06 11.09
CA ILE A 246 0.77 16.96 11.32
C ILE A 246 0.53 15.89 12.38
N SER A 247 -0.27 16.19 13.39
CA SER A 247 -0.60 15.22 14.44
C SER A 247 -1.44 14.05 13.90
N ALA A 248 -1.43 12.91 14.59
CA ALA A 248 -2.21 11.74 14.17
C ALA A 248 -3.71 12.05 14.03
N GLY A 249 -4.28 12.84 14.95
CA GLY A 249 -5.69 13.23 14.87
C GLY A 249 -6.01 14.17 13.71
N GLU A 250 -5.13 15.11 13.39
CA GLU A 250 -5.28 15.99 12.21
C GLU A 250 -5.16 15.20 10.91
N LYS A 251 -4.26 14.21 10.83
CA LYS A 251 -4.17 13.29 9.67
C LYS A 251 -5.48 12.52 9.47
N GLN A 252 -6.11 12.07 10.55
CA GLN A 252 -7.43 11.44 10.52
C GLN A 252 -8.50 12.38 9.95
N LEU A 253 -8.58 13.62 10.45
CA LEU A 253 -9.55 14.60 9.97
C LEU A 253 -9.34 14.93 8.48
N ILE A 254 -8.08 15.08 8.03
CA ILE A 254 -7.77 15.28 6.60
C ILE A 254 -8.23 14.07 5.77
N THR A 255 -8.03 12.85 6.25
CA THR A 255 -8.48 11.63 5.56
C THR A 255 -10.01 11.55 5.49
N ILE A 256 -10.71 11.96 6.56
CA ILE A 256 -12.16 12.08 6.56
C ILE A 256 -12.63 13.16 5.58
N ALA A 257 -11.92 14.29 5.47
CA ALA A 257 -12.20 15.34 4.48
C ALA A 257 -12.08 14.81 3.04
N ARG A 258 -11.07 13.98 2.73
CA ARG A 258 -10.95 13.30 1.43
C ARG A 258 -12.19 12.45 1.13
N ALA A 259 -12.67 11.70 2.11
CA ALA A 259 -13.86 10.87 1.96
C ALA A 259 -15.14 11.71 1.78
N PHE A 260 -15.26 12.86 2.46
CA PHE A 260 -16.35 13.81 2.18
C PHE A 260 -16.32 14.32 0.74
N LEU A 261 -15.13 14.73 0.26
CA LEU A 261 -14.96 15.27 -1.08
C LEU A 261 -15.24 14.24 -2.18
N ALA A 262 -14.83 12.99 -1.96
CA ALA A 262 -15.06 11.87 -2.89
C ALA A 262 -16.56 11.57 -3.10
N ARG A 263 -17.43 11.92 -2.14
CA ARG A 263 -18.88 11.61 -2.14
C ARG A 263 -19.21 10.14 -2.53
N PRO A 264 -18.54 9.14 -1.93
CA PRO A 264 -18.80 7.74 -2.20
C PRO A 264 -20.20 7.29 -1.75
N GLN A 265 -20.70 6.24 -2.40
CA GLN A 265 -21.98 5.59 -2.10
C GLN A 265 -21.86 4.64 -0.91
N LEU A 266 -20.72 3.95 -0.81
CA LEU A 266 -20.37 3.04 0.27
C LEU A 266 -19.21 3.59 1.06
N LEU A 267 -19.23 3.40 2.37
CA LEU A 267 -18.15 3.83 3.24
C LEU A 267 -17.58 2.64 4.01
N ILE A 268 -16.26 2.55 4.08
CA ILE A 268 -15.54 1.60 4.92
C ILE A 268 -14.74 2.41 5.95
N LEU A 269 -14.96 2.10 7.22
CA LEU A 269 -14.34 2.76 8.36
C LEU A 269 -13.62 1.72 9.20
N ASP A 270 -12.30 1.84 9.31
CA ASP A 270 -11.49 1.01 10.20
C ASP A 270 -11.07 1.87 11.40
N GLU A 271 -11.84 1.81 12.48
CA GLU A 271 -11.68 2.76 13.59
C GLU A 271 -10.75 2.23 14.68
N ALA A 272 -9.58 2.87 14.81
CA ALA A 272 -8.92 3.00 16.10
C ALA A 272 -8.39 4.41 16.33
N THR A 273 -8.89 5.08 17.36
CA THR A 273 -8.43 6.40 17.84
C THR A 273 -7.29 6.29 18.86
N SER A 274 -6.50 5.20 18.83
CA SER A 274 -5.37 5.04 19.75
C SER A 274 -4.28 6.07 19.43
N SER A 275 -3.89 6.87 20.43
CA SER A 275 -2.87 7.94 20.34
C SER A 275 -3.37 9.34 19.93
N VAL A 276 -4.67 9.63 20.10
CA VAL A 276 -5.24 10.97 19.88
C VAL A 276 -5.72 11.56 21.21
N ASP A 277 -5.59 12.88 21.39
CA ASP A 277 -6.15 13.57 22.57
C ASP A 277 -7.69 13.57 22.55
N SER A 278 -8.32 13.65 23.73
CA SER A 278 -9.77 13.51 23.87
C SER A 278 -10.58 14.57 23.10
N ARG A 279 -10.04 15.77 22.87
CA ARG A 279 -10.73 16.81 22.13
C ARG A 279 -10.74 16.49 20.64
N THR A 280 -9.60 16.10 20.09
CA THR A 280 -9.49 15.71 18.68
C THR A 280 -10.24 14.40 18.41
N GLU A 281 -10.23 13.46 19.34
CA GLU A 281 -11.04 12.23 19.28
C GLU A 281 -12.54 12.54 19.15
N ALA A 282 -13.06 13.50 19.92
CA ALA A 282 -14.46 13.92 19.80
C ALA A 282 -14.78 14.55 18.43
N LEU A 283 -13.84 15.32 17.85
CA LEU A 283 -14.00 15.86 16.50
C LEU A 283 -14.00 14.77 15.43
N ILE A 284 -13.12 13.78 15.54
CA ILE A 284 -13.08 12.62 14.65
C ILE A 284 -14.40 11.85 14.73
N ALA A 285 -14.89 11.54 15.92
CA ALA A 285 -16.16 10.85 16.10
C ALA A 285 -17.34 11.62 15.47
N GLN A 286 -17.39 12.95 15.65
CA GLN A 286 -18.40 13.82 15.03
C GLN A 286 -18.29 13.81 13.50
N ALA A 287 -17.09 13.95 12.96
CA ALA A 287 -16.83 13.94 11.52
C ALA A 287 -17.22 12.59 10.90
N THR A 288 -16.83 11.48 11.53
CA THR A 288 -17.19 10.12 11.12
C THR A 288 -18.70 9.87 11.19
N HIS A 289 -19.37 10.34 12.24
CA HIS A 289 -20.83 10.27 12.33
C HIS A 289 -21.51 11.07 11.21
N ALA A 290 -21.04 12.28 10.93
CA ALA A 290 -21.58 13.09 9.83
C ALA A 290 -21.31 12.46 8.45
N LEU A 291 -20.14 11.85 8.24
CA LEU A 291 -19.77 11.20 6.98
C LEU A 291 -20.64 9.97 6.68
N ARG A 292 -21.06 9.23 7.72
CA ARG A 292 -21.91 8.04 7.60
C ARG A 292 -23.36 8.36 7.23
N ARG A 293 -23.84 9.58 7.47
CA ARG A 293 -25.24 9.93 7.20
C ARG A 293 -25.56 9.73 5.72
N ASP A 294 -26.70 9.07 5.48
CA ASP A 294 -27.24 8.77 4.15
C ASP A 294 -26.34 7.85 3.29
N ARG A 295 -25.48 7.04 3.92
CA ARG A 295 -24.56 6.13 3.23
C ARG A 295 -24.49 4.77 3.91
N THR A 296 -24.52 3.72 3.11
CA THR A 296 -24.25 2.37 3.62
C THR A 296 -22.80 2.30 4.09
N SER A 297 -22.62 1.95 5.36
CA SER A 297 -21.33 2.08 6.03
C SER A 297 -20.92 0.77 6.68
N PHE A 298 -19.71 0.29 6.39
CA PHE A 298 -19.09 -0.85 7.03
C PHE A 298 -18.04 -0.37 8.02
N ILE A 299 -18.17 -0.78 9.28
CA ILE A 299 -17.28 -0.39 10.37
C ILE A 299 -16.58 -1.62 10.90
N ILE A 300 -15.25 -1.63 10.82
CA ILE A 300 -14.44 -2.55 11.61
C ILE A 300 -14.19 -1.86 12.94
N ALA A 301 -14.65 -2.49 14.01
CA ALA A 301 -14.59 -1.87 15.32
C ALA A 301 -13.61 -2.56 16.26
N HIS A 302 -12.83 -1.72 16.92
CA HIS A 302 -12.02 -2.08 18.08
C HIS A 302 -12.59 -1.54 19.40
N ARG A 303 -13.55 -0.60 19.33
CA ARG A 303 -14.22 0.00 20.49
C ARG A 303 -15.72 -0.26 20.47
N LEU A 304 -16.26 -0.63 21.63
CA LEU A 304 -17.69 -0.91 21.81
C LEU A 304 -18.57 0.34 21.58
N SER A 305 -18.06 1.52 21.92
CA SER A 305 -18.78 2.79 21.75
C SER A 305 -19.18 3.05 20.30
N THR A 306 -18.33 2.65 19.36
CA THR A 306 -18.49 2.93 17.92
C THR A 306 -19.57 2.06 17.27
N ILE A 307 -19.76 0.85 17.79
CA ILE A 307 -20.69 -0.15 17.25
C ILE A 307 -22.04 -0.18 17.92
N ARG A 308 -22.17 0.50 19.06
CA ARG A 308 -23.42 0.53 19.82
C ARG A 308 -24.58 1.10 18.99
N ASP A 309 -24.28 2.08 18.15
CA ASP A 309 -25.27 2.77 17.30
C ASP A 309 -25.37 2.17 15.89
N ALA A 310 -24.76 1.01 15.65
CA ALA A 310 -24.87 0.31 14.36
C ALA A 310 -26.24 -0.37 14.23
N ASP A 311 -26.85 -0.27 13.04
CA ASP A 311 -28.12 -0.91 12.72
C ASP A 311 -27.99 -2.44 12.76
N HIS A 312 -26.87 -2.95 12.26
CA HIS A 312 -26.55 -4.37 12.25
C HIS A 312 -25.12 -4.63 12.72
N ILE A 313 -24.99 -5.48 13.74
CA ILE A 313 -23.71 -5.92 14.28
C ILE A 313 -23.52 -7.39 13.90
N LEU A 314 -22.37 -7.68 13.31
CA LEU A 314 -21.96 -9.01 12.87
C LEU A 314 -20.79 -9.50 13.72
N VAL A 315 -21.06 -10.51 14.53
CA VAL A 315 -20.05 -11.13 15.37
C VAL A 315 -19.38 -12.25 14.58
N MET A 316 -18.10 -12.07 14.29
CA MET A 316 -17.28 -13.00 13.55
C MET A 316 -16.41 -13.85 14.48
N LYS A 317 -16.31 -15.14 14.15
CA LYS A 317 -15.35 -16.06 14.77
C LYS A 317 -14.93 -17.12 13.77
N ALA A 318 -13.62 -17.31 13.60
CA ALA A 318 -13.04 -18.29 12.68
C ALA A 318 -13.65 -18.23 11.27
N GLY A 319 -13.75 -17.03 10.69
CA GLY A 319 -14.23 -16.85 9.32
C GLY A 319 -15.73 -16.95 9.10
N ARG A 320 -16.52 -17.13 10.15
CA ARG A 320 -17.98 -17.29 10.09
C ARG A 320 -18.68 -16.23 10.95
N ILE A 321 -19.91 -15.88 10.56
CA ILE A 321 -20.81 -15.06 11.38
C ILE A 321 -21.48 -15.99 12.41
N ILE A 322 -21.21 -15.77 13.69
CA ILE A 322 -21.78 -16.57 14.78
C ILE A 322 -23.01 -15.91 15.42
N GLU A 323 -23.10 -14.58 15.37
CA GLU A 323 -24.26 -13.82 15.84
C GLU A 323 -24.48 -12.60 14.96
N GLN A 324 -25.74 -12.23 14.79
CA GLN A 324 -26.15 -11.01 14.10
C GLN A 324 -27.40 -10.39 14.74
N GLY A 325 -27.47 -9.07 14.74
CA GLY A 325 -28.57 -8.27 15.28
C GLY A 325 -28.12 -6.86 15.64
N ASN A 326 -29.03 -6.04 16.17
CA ASN A 326 -28.63 -4.76 16.75
C ASN A 326 -28.08 -4.94 18.18
N HIS A 327 -27.52 -3.85 18.74
CA HIS A 327 -26.95 -3.85 20.09
C HIS A 327 -27.91 -4.42 21.15
N THR A 328 -29.16 -3.96 21.16
CA THR A 328 -30.16 -4.35 22.16
C THR A 328 -30.49 -5.85 22.06
N GLU A 329 -30.72 -6.34 20.85
CA GLU A 329 -31.00 -7.76 20.59
C GLU A 329 -29.87 -8.67 21.06
N LEU A 330 -28.62 -8.32 20.71
CA LEU A 330 -27.45 -9.11 21.07
C LEU A 330 -27.16 -9.07 22.58
N MET A 331 -27.40 -7.94 23.24
CA MET A 331 -27.32 -7.84 24.70
C MET A 331 -28.36 -8.70 25.41
N THR A 332 -29.59 -8.77 24.89
CA THR A 332 -30.65 -9.63 25.44
C THR A 332 -30.34 -11.12 25.26
N ARG A 333 -29.75 -11.51 24.11
CA ARG A 333 -29.35 -12.90 23.86
C ARG A 333 -28.24 -13.41 24.78
N ARG A 334 -27.46 -12.50 25.39
CA ARG A 334 -26.33 -12.81 26.29
C ARG A 334 -25.29 -13.78 25.68
N GLY A 335 -25.08 -13.65 24.38
CA GLY A 335 -24.15 -14.48 23.62
C GLY A 335 -22.70 -13.98 23.62
N ALA A 336 -21.95 -14.31 22.57
CA ALA A 336 -20.57 -13.89 22.34
C ALA A 336 -20.43 -12.36 22.34
N TYR A 337 -21.38 -11.64 21.72
CA TYR A 337 -21.39 -10.18 21.76
C TYR A 337 -21.43 -9.65 23.20
N TYR A 338 -22.37 -10.15 24.00
CA TYR A 338 -22.54 -9.74 25.40
C TYR A 338 -21.28 -10.04 26.23
N ALA A 339 -20.66 -11.21 26.02
CA ALA A 339 -19.41 -11.55 26.71
C ALA A 339 -18.29 -10.54 26.39
N MET A 340 -18.17 -10.09 25.13
CA MET A 340 -17.21 -9.05 24.73
C MET A 340 -17.48 -7.70 25.38
N THR A 341 -18.75 -7.36 25.65
CA THR A 341 -19.09 -6.09 26.32
C THR A 341 -18.74 -6.05 27.81
N ARG A 342 -18.44 -7.20 28.41
CA ARG A 342 -18.14 -7.34 29.84
C ARG A 342 -16.67 -7.54 30.16
N ALA A 343 -15.86 -7.87 29.15
CA ALA A 343 -14.41 -8.06 29.26
C ALA A 343 -13.70 -6.70 29.27
#